data_AF-A0A7J8AQU1-F1
#
_entry.id   AF-A0A7J8AQU1-F1
#
_cell.length_a   1.000
_cell.length_b   1.000
_cell.length_c   1.000
_cell.angle_alpha   90.00
_cell.angle_beta   90.00
_cell.angle_gamma   90.00
#
_symmetry.space_group_name_H-M   'P 1'
#
loop_
_entity.id
_entity.type
_entity.pdbx_description
1 polymer ?
#
loop_
_entity_poly.entity_id
_entity_poly.type
_entity_poly.pdbx_seq_one_letter_code
_entity_poly.pdbx_strand_id
1 'polypeptide(L)'
;MQEAEVMYQTGMKILNGSNKKSQKREAYRYLQKAASMNHTKALERVSYALLFGDYLTQNLQTAKEMFEKLTEEGSPKGQTALGFLYASGLGVNSSQAKALVYYTFGALGGNLIAHMILGYRYWAGIGVLQSCESALTHYRLVANHVASDISLTGGSVVQRIRLPDEVENPGMNSGMLEEDLIQYYQFLAEKGDVQAQVGLGQLHLHGGRGVEQNHQRAFDYFNLAANAGNSHAMAFLGKMYSEGSDIVPQSNETALHYFKKAADMGNPVGQSGLGMAYLYGRGVQVNYDLALKYFQKAAEQGWVDGQLQLGSMYYNGIGVKRDYKQALKYFNLASQGGHILAFYNLAQMHASGTGVMRSCHNAVELFKNVCERGRWSERLMTAYNSYKDGDYNAAVIQYLLLAEQGYEVAQSNAAFILDQREATIVGENETYPRALLHWNRAASQGYTVARIKLGDYHFYGFGTDVDYETAFIHYRLASEQQHSAQAMFNLGYMHEKGLGIKQDIHLAKRFYDMAAEASPDAQVPVFLALCKLGIVYFLQYIREANIRDVFTQVDMDQLLGPEWDLYLMTIIALLLGTVIAYRQRQHQDMPGPRPPGPRPAAPPQEAPPEQQPPQ
;
A
#
# COMPACT_ATOMS: atom_id res chain seq x y z
N MET A 1 9.44 -41.20 12.76
CA MET A 1 8.22 -40.36 12.68
C MET A 1 7.96 -39.57 13.96
N GLN A 2 7.89 -40.20 15.14
CA GLN A 2 7.65 -39.46 16.41
C GLN A 2 8.72 -38.40 16.72
N GLU A 3 10.00 -38.70 16.50
CA GLU A 3 11.08 -37.73 16.71
C GLU A 3 10.95 -36.49 15.80
N ALA A 4 10.59 -36.69 14.53
CA ALA A 4 10.40 -35.60 13.57
C ALA A 4 9.22 -34.68 13.95
N GLU A 5 8.12 -35.26 14.44
CA GLU A 5 6.97 -34.51 14.96
C GLU A 5 7.36 -33.70 16.20
N VAL A 6 8.13 -34.29 17.14
CA VAL A 6 8.61 -33.58 18.34
C VAL A 6 9.49 -32.38 17.96
N MET A 7 10.41 -32.56 17.01
CA MET A 7 11.26 -31.48 16.51
C MET A 7 10.42 -30.38 15.84
N TYR A 8 9.43 -30.76 15.03
CA TYR A 8 8.51 -29.83 14.39
C TYR A 8 7.71 -29.01 15.42
N GLN A 9 7.10 -29.67 16.41
CA GLN A 9 6.32 -29.02 17.47
C GLN A 9 7.18 -28.10 18.34
N THR A 10 8.41 -28.52 18.64
CA THR A 10 9.37 -27.69 19.39
C THR A 10 9.71 -26.41 18.62
N GLY A 11 10.03 -26.53 17.33
CA GLY A 11 10.26 -25.36 16.47
C GLY A 11 9.03 -24.45 16.38
N MET A 12 7.84 -25.03 16.21
CA MET A 12 6.57 -24.27 16.15
C MET A 12 6.25 -23.53 17.44
N LYS A 13 6.51 -24.14 18.60
CA LYS A 13 6.32 -23.50 19.92
C LYS A 13 7.21 -22.27 20.07
N ILE A 14 8.46 -22.35 19.62
CA ILE A 14 9.39 -21.20 19.66
C ILE A 14 8.95 -20.10 18.69
N LEU A 15 8.54 -20.46 17.47
CA LEU A 15 8.05 -19.50 16.47
C LEU A 15 6.82 -18.74 16.95
N ASN A 16 5.89 -19.42 17.62
CA ASN A 16 4.67 -18.81 18.13
C ASN A 16 4.89 -18.04 19.44
N GLY A 17 5.90 -18.43 20.24
CA GLY A 17 6.15 -17.86 21.56
C GLY A 17 7.11 -16.66 21.58
N SER A 18 7.80 -16.35 20.47
CA SER A 18 8.74 -15.23 20.44
C SER A 18 8.84 -14.51 19.10
N ASN A 19 8.93 -13.18 19.19
CA ASN A 19 9.18 -12.30 18.05
C ASN A 19 10.68 -12.08 17.77
N LYS A 20 11.60 -12.50 18.66
CA LYS A 20 13.03 -12.22 18.50
C LYS A 20 13.63 -12.97 17.30
N LYS A 21 14.30 -12.24 16.39
CA LYS A 21 14.96 -12.80 15.19
C LYS A 21 15.93 -13.95 15.51
N SER A 22 16.66 -13.87 16.64
CA SER A 22 17.58 -14.92 17.09
C SER A 22 16.85 -16.23 17.47
N GLN A 23 15.74 -16.13 18.19
CA GLN A 23 14.94 -17.29 18.59
C GLN A 23 14.19 -17.89 17.40
N LYS A 24 13.74 -17.06 16.45
CA LYS A 24 13.19 -17.56 15.19
C LYS A 24 14.22 -18.32 14.37
N ARG A 25 15.47 -17.84 14.27
CA ARG A 25 16.59 -18.59 13.65
C ARG A 25 16.82 -19.94 14.32
N GLU A 26 16.77 -19.99 15.66
CA GLU A 26 16.89 -21.23 16.41
C GLU A 26 15.74 -22.20 16.10
N ALA A 27 14.50 -21.71 16.04
CA ALA A 27 13.34 -22.52 15.67
C ALA A 27 13.49 -23.16 14.29
N TYR A 28 14.02 -22.42 13.31
CA TYR A 28 14.28 -22.96 11.98
C TYR A 28 15.35 -24.07 11.96
N ARG A 29 16.27 -24.13 12.93
CA ARG A 29 17.19 -25.28 13.07
C ARG A 29 16.44 -26.56 13.46
N TYR A 30 15.45 -26.46 14.35
CA TYR A 30 14.59 -27.59 14.69
C TYR A 30 13.73 -28.02 13.49
N LEU A 31 13.19 -27.06 12.74
CA LEU A 31 12.43 -27.35 11.51
C LEU A 31 13.30 -27.99 10.42
N GLN A 32 14.55 -27.58 10.26
CA GLN A 32 15.50 -28.21 9.33
C GLN A 32 15.78 -29.68 9.70
N LYS A 33 15.93 -29.99 11.00
CA LYS A 33 16.08 -31.38 11.48
C LYS A 33 14.82 -32.21 11.21
N ALA A 34 13.63 -31.64 11.45
CA ALA A 34 12.37 -32.29 11.10
C ALA A 34 12.24 -32.53 9.59
N ALA A 35 12.65 -31.56 8.78
CA ALA A 35 12.67 -31.64 7.32
C ALA A 35 13.61 -32.73 6.80
N SER A 36 14.82 -32.87 7.37
CA SER A 36 15.75 -33.96 7.00
C SER A 36 15.22 -35.35 7.33
N MET A 37 14.23 -35.43 8.23
CA MET A 37 13.49 -36.66 8.56
C MET A 37 12.20 -36.86 7.74
N ASN A 38 12.07 -36.17 6.59
CA ASN A 38 10.91 -36.23 5.68
C ASN A 38 9.58 -35.79 6.30
N HIS A 39 9.60 -34.86 7.25
CA HIS A 39 8.35 -34.31 7.77
C HIS A 39 7.75 -33.26 6.82
N THR A 40 6.65 -33.59 6.13
CA THR A 40 6.04 -32.77 5.05
C THR A 40 5.78 -31.31 5.46
N LYS A 41 5.16 -31.04 6.63
CA LYS A 41 4.90 -29.66 7.07
C LYS A 41 6.17 -28.87 7.41
N ALA A 42 7.23 -29.58 7.83
CA ALA A 42 8.52 -28.95 8.09
C ALA A 42 9.24 -28.64 6.77
N LEU A 43 9.21 -29.60 5.82
CA LEU A 43 9.69 -29.42 4.45
C LEU A 43 9.04 -28.19 3.80
N GLU A 44 7.71 -28.05 3.91
CA GLU A 44 6.99 -26.86 3.41
C GLU A 44 7.55 -25.56 4.02
N ARG A 45 7.64 -25.46 5.35
CA ARG A 45 8.11 -24.22 6.00
C ARG A 45 9.57 -23.90 5.68
N VAL A 46 10.43 -24.91 5.68
CA VAL A 46 11.87 -24.74 5.42
C VAL A 46 12.11 -24.36 3.96
N SER A 47 11.44 -25.00 3.01
CA SER A 47 11.59 -24.68 1.58
C SER A 47 11.15 -23.25 1.25
N TYR A 48 10.03 -22.78 1.79
CA TYR A 48 9.65 -21.36 1.64
C TYR A 48 10.61 -20.40 2.33
N ALA A 49 11.15 -20.75 3.50
CA ALA A 49 12.15 -19.92 4.17
C ALA A 49 13.46 -19.83 3.39
N LEU A 50 13.91 -20.93 2.77
CA LEU A 50 15.05 -20.93 1.86
C LEU A 50 14.79 -20.12 0.58
N LEU A 51 13.54 -20.11 0.09
CA LEU A 51 13.14 -19.30 -1.06
C LEU A 51 13.19 -17.80 -0.74
N PHE A 52 12.60 -17.36 0.37
CA PHE A 52 12.49 -15.93 0.69
C PHE A 52 13.64 -15.37 1.53
N GLY A 53 14.50 -16.22 2.11
CA GLY A 53 15.50 -15.77 3.08
C GLY A 53 14.93 -15.54 4.49
N ASP A 54 13.77 -16.13 4.81
CA ASP A 54 13.11 -15.95 6.11
C ASP A 54 13.88 -16.70 7.21
N TYR A 55 14.73 -15.98 7.96
CA TYR A 55 15.54 -16.52 9.06
C TYR A 55 16.57 -17.59 8.65
N LEU A 56 16.59 -18.00 7.38
CA LEU A 56 17.56 -18.87 6.75
C LEU A 56 18.27 -18.11 5.63
N THR A 57 19.49 -18.53 5.31
CA THR A 57 20.20 -18.02 4.13
C THR A 57 19.47 -18.48 2.87
N GLN A 58 19.18 -17.55 1.96
CA GLN A 58 18.47 -17.85 0.72
C GLN A 58 19.26 -18.86 -0.13
N ASN A 59 18.56 -19.90 -0.61
CA ASN A 59 19.12 -20.89 -1.52
C ASN A 59 18.01 -21.46 -2.42
N LEU A 60 17.96 -20.95 -3.65
CA LEU A 60 16.91 -21.29 -4.62
C LEU A 60 16.97 -22.75 -5.08
N GLN A 61 18.19 -23.27 -5.25
CA GLN A 61 18.38 -24.62 -5.77
C GLN A 61 17.91 -25.66 -4.76
N THR A 62 18.30 -25.52 -3.49
CA THR A 62 17.82 -26.41 -2.42
C THR A 62 16.32 -26.23 -2.19
N ALA A 63 15.80 -25.00 -2.25
CA ALA A 63 14.35 -24.77 -2.13
C ALA A 63 13.58 -25.50 -3.24
N LYS A 64 14.05 -25.41 -4.49
CA LYS A 64 13.47 -26.10 -5.65
C LYS A 64 13.44 -27.62 -5.45
N GLU A 65 14.56 -28.24 -5.09
CA GLU A 65 14.63 -29.69 -4.87
C GLU A 65 13.63 -30.16 -3.79
N MET A 66 13.49 -29.37 -2.71
CA MET A 66 12.48 -29.64 -1.68
C MET A 66 11.04 -29.46 -2.20
N PHE A 67 10.78 -28.48 -3.07
CA PHE A 67 9.46 -28.29 -3.68
C PHE A 67 9.12 -29.39 -4.69
N GLU A 68 10.09 -29.91 -5.44
CA GLU A 68 9.93 -31.07 -6.33
C GLU A 68 9.48 -32.29 -5.52
N LYS A 69 10.20 -32.60 -4.43
CA LYS A 69 9.81 -33.67 -3.51
C LYS A 69 8.41 -33.47 -2.90
N LEU A 70 8.12 -32.27 -2.42
CA LEU A 70 6.78 -31.95 -1.88
C LEU A 70 5.69 -32.13 -2.93
N THR A 71 5.98 -31.84 -4.20
CA THR A 71 5.03 -31.98 -5.30
C THR A 71 4.77 -33.44 -5.65
N GLU A 72 5.81 -34.29 -5.60
CA GLU A 72 5.67 -35.75 -5.73
C GLU A 72 4.81 -36.36 -4.61
N GLU A 73 4.92 -35.82 -3.39
CA GLU A 73 4.05 -36.17 -2.25
C GLU A 73 2.61 -35.59 -2.36
N GLY A 74 2.34 -34.77 -3.38
CA GLY A 74 1.03 -34.14 -3.59
C GLY A 74 0.74 -32.93 -2.70
N SER A 75 1.76 -32.30 -2.11
CA SER A 75 1.59 -31.08 -1.31
C SER A 75 1.05 -29.93 -2.17
N PRO A 76 -0.12 -29.35 -1.82
CA PRO A 76 -0.67 -28.20 -2.54
C PRO A 76 0.24 -26.98 -2.47
N LYS A 77 0.98 -26.83 -1.36
CA LYS A 77 1.95 -25.74 -1.17
C LYS A 77 3.23 -25.94 -1.98
N GLY A 78 3.71 -27.17 -2.10
CA GLY A 78 4.84 -27.51 -2.98
C GLY A 78 4.50 -27.25 -4.45
N GLN A 79 3.31 -27.71 -4.89
CA GLN A 79 2.81 -27.45 -6.24
C GLN A 79 2.71 -25.95 -6.51
N THR A 80 2.12 -25.17 -5.60
CA THR A 80 2.02 -23.71 -5.76
C THR A 80 3.40 -23.04 -5.87
N ALA A 81 4.38 -23.48 -5.07
CA ALA A 81 5.74 -22.95 -5.12
C ALA A 81 6.46 -23.28 -6.44
N LEU A 82 6.35 -24.52 -6.94
CA LEU A 82 6.88 -24.86 -8.25
C LEU A 82 6.19 -24.06 -9.36
N GLY A 83 4.87 -23.90 -9.27
CA GLY A 83 4.11 -23.04 -10.17
C GLY A 83 4.69 -21.63 -10.22
N PHE A 84 5.02 -21.07 -9.05
CA PHE A 84 5.71 -19.80 -8.92
C PHE A 84 7.09 -19.79 -9.57
N LEU A 85 7.95 -20.77 -9.27
CA LEU A 85 9.30 -20.85 -9.86
C LEU A 85 9.25 -20.92 -11.39
N TYR A 86 8.33 -21.71 -11.97
CA TYR A 86 8.13 -21.79 -13.41
C TYR A 86 7.51 -20.52 -14.01
N ALA A 87 6.62 -19.85 -13.29
CA ALA A 87 6.02 -18.59 -13.75
C ALA A 87 7.08 -17.47 -13.79
N SER A 88 7.87 -17.36 -12.73
CA SER A 88 8.90 -16.33 -12.58
C SER A 88 10.22 -16.70 -13.25
N GLY A 89 10.44 -17.96 -13.66
CA GLY A 89 11.71 -18.42 -14.22
C GLY A 89 12.88 -18.26 -13.24
N LEU A 90 12.67 -18.52 -11.95
CA LEU A 90 13.71 -18.48 -10.91
C LEU A 90 14.28 -19.88 -10.70
N GLY A 91 15.55 -20.10 -11.06
CA GLY A 91 16.21 -21.41 -10.96
C GLY A 91 15.67 -22.49 -11.91
N VAL A 92 14.78 -22.11 -12.83
CA VAL A 92 14.16 -22.97 -13.86
C VAL A 92 13.86 -22.14 -15.11
N ASN A 93 13.77 -22.81 -16.27
CA ASN A 93 13.30 -22.18 -17.50
C ASN A 93 11.83 -21.76 -17.34
N SER A 94 11.53 -20.50 -17.65
CA SER A 94 10.17 -19.97 -17.52
C SER A 94 9.20 -20.76 -18.41
N SER A 95 8.05 -21.14 -17.85
CA SER A 95 6.99 -21.83 -18.59
C SER A 95 5.63 -21.52 -17.96
N GLN A 96 4.86 -20.65 -18.62
CA GLN A 96 3.52 -20.29 -18.17
C GLN A 96 2.56 -21.50 -18.20
N ALA A 97 2.75 -22.42 -19.15
CA ALA A 97 1.95 -23.64 -19.23
C ALA A 97 2.19 -24.57 -18.02
N LYS A 98 3.46 -24.85 -17.68
CA LYS A 98 3.77 -25.64 -16.47
C LYS A 98 3.28 -24.93 -15.21
N ALA A 99 3.49 -23.62 -15.11
CA ALA A 99 3.01 -22.84 -13.98
C ALA A 99 1.50 -22.97 -13.78
N LEU A 100 0.72 -22.81 -14.85
CA LEU A 100 -0.73 -22.96 -14.82
C LEU A 100 -1.17 -24.34 -14.31
N VAL A 101 -0.53 -25.41 -14.78
CA VAL A 101 -0.81 -26.79 -14.34
C VAL A 101 -0.57 -26.93 -12.84
N TYR A 102 0.60 -26.49 -12.36
CA TYR A 102 0.93 -26.56 -10.94
C TYR A 102 0.00 -25.73 -10.06
N TYR A 103 -0.35 -24.51 -10.47
CA TYR A 103 -1.33 -23.70 -9.75
C TYR A 103 -2.72 -24.35 -9.73
N THR A 104 -3.12 -25.01 -10.82
CA THR A 104 -4.39 -25.75 -10.88
C THR A 104 -4.41 -26.88 -9.86
N PHE A 105 -3.35 -27.69 -9.78
CA PHE A 105 -3.25 -28.74 -8.76
C PHE A 105 -3.16 -28.18 -7.33
N GLY A 106 -2.39 -27.11 -7.13
CA GLY A 106 -2.32 -26.44 -5.83
C GLY A 106 -3.68 -25.91 -5.36
N ALA A 107 -4.46 -25.33 -6.28
CA ALA A 107 -5.81 -24.86 -6.02
C ALA A 107 -6.79 -26.01 -5.75
N LEU A 108 -6.75 -27.09 -6.53
CA LEU A 108 -7.53 -28.31 -6.27
C LEU A 108 -7.20 -28.92 -4.90
N GLY A 109 -5.95 -28.81 -4.47
CA GLY A 109 -5.49 -29.18 -3.13
C GLY A 109 -5.87 -28.20 -2.01
N GLY A 110 -6.65 -27.15 -2.30
CA GLY A 110 -7.15 -26.19 -1.31
C GLY A 110 -6.18 -25.06 -0.96
N ASN A 111 -5.12 -24.83 -1.74
CA ASN A 111 -4.22 -23.71 -1.51
C ASN A 111 -4.87 -22.37 -1.92
N LEU A 112 -5.11 -21.50 -0.93
CA LEU A 112 -5.74 -20.19 -1.15
C LEU A 112 -4.87 -19.26 -2.02
N ILE A 113 -3.55 -19.30 -1.88
CA ILE A 113 -2.63 -18.51 -2.71
C ILE A 113 -2.73 -18.96 -4.18
N ALA A 114 -2.81 -20.27 -4.44
CA ALA A 114 -3.02 -20.78 -5.78
C ALA A 114 -4.36 -20.31 -6.38
N HIS A 115 -5.44 -20.32 -5.58
CA HIS A 115 -6.72 -19.75 -6.01
C HIS A 115 -6.62 -18.26 -6.33
N MET A 116 -5.91 -17.46 -5.54
CA MET A 116 -5.69 -16.04 -5.85
C MET A 116 -4.92 -15.84 -7.16
N ILE A 117 -3.85 -16.61 -7.36
CA ILE A 117 -3.04 -16.56 -8.59
C ILE A 117 -3.87 -16.95 -9.81
N LEU A 118 -4.65 -18.03 -9.74
CA LEU A 118 -5.55 -18.43 -10.82
C LEU A 118 -6.64 -17.37 -11.07
N GLY A 119 -7.21 -16.82 -10.00
CA GLY A 119 -8.19 -15.73 -10.09
C GLY A 119 -7.63 -14.54 -10.86
N TYR A 120 -6.40 -14.12 -10.54
CA TYR A 120 -5.73 -13.04 -11.24
C TYR A 120 -5.38 -13.41 -12.69
N ARG A 121 -4.92 -14.63 -12.95
CA ARG A 121 -4.59 -15.10 -14.30
C ARG A 121 -5.81 -15.13 -15.21
N TYR A 122 -6.96 -15.60 -14.75
CA TYR A 122 -8.21 -15.56 -15.52
C TYR A 122 -8.75 -14.14 -15.69
N TRP A 123 -8.54 -13.27 -14.69
CA TRP A 123 -8.93 -11.86 -14.77
C TRP A 123 -8.10 -11.08 -15.79
N ALA A 124 -6.78 -11.28 -15.80
CA ALA A 124 -5.84 -10.56 -16.65
C ALA A 124 -5.53 -11.27 -17.98
N GLY A 125 -5.98 -12.52 -18.17
CA GLY A 125 -5.70 -13.31 -19.39
C GLY A 125 -4.27 -13.84 -19.48
N ILE A 126 -3.63 -14.17 -18.36
CA ILE A 126 -2.20 -14.55 -18.32
C ILE A 126 -2.06 -16.07 -18.49
N GLY A 127 -1.73 -16.50 -19.71
CA GLY A 127 -1.56 -17.92 -20.05
C GLY A 127 -2.88 -18.70 -20.13
N VAL A 128 -4.01 -17.99 -20.04
CA VAL A 128 -5.39 -18.50 -20.14
C VAL A 128 -6.25 -17.47 -20.87
N LEU A 129 -7.36 -17.91 -21.47
CA LEU A 129 -8.35 -16.98 -22.01
C LEU A 129 -8.97 -16.17 -20.87
N GLN A 130 -9.09 -14.86 -21.06
CA GLN A 130 -9.70 -13.97 -20.08
C GLN A 130 -11.15 -14.42 -19.80
N SER A 131 -11.46 -14.69 -18.53
CA SER A 131 -12.77 -15.17 -18.09
C SER A 131 -13.11 -14.58 -16.73
N CYS A 132 -14.08 -13.67 -16.73
CA CYS A 132 -14.55 -13.06 -15.49
C CYS A 132 -15.21 -14.09 -14.55
N GLU A 133 -16.01 -15.02 -15.07
CA GLU A 133 -16.70 -16.03 -14.26
C GLU A 133 -15.72 -17.00 -13.58
N SER A 134 -14.67 -17.39 -14.29
CA SER A 134 -13.61 -18.24 -13.73
C SER A 134 -12.84 -17.50 -12.63
N ALA A 135 -12.50 -16.22 -12.87
CA ALA A 135 -11.86 -15.37 -11.87
C ALA A 135 -12.75 -15.19 -10.63
N LEU A 136 -14.04 -14.91 -10.83
CA LEU A 136 -15.05 -14.75 -9.79
C LEU A 136 -15.15 -15.98 -8.92
N THR A 137 -15.14 -17.18 -9.50
CA THR A 137 -15.24 -18.44 -8.76
C THR A 137 -14.07 -18.61 -7.80
N HIS A 138 -12.84 -18.36 -8.27
CA HIS A 138 -11.64 -18.46 -7.43
C HIS A 138 -11.58 -17.38 -6.34
N TYR A 139 -11.81 -16.11 -6.71
CA TYR A 139 -11.77 -15.01 -5.74
C TYR A 139 -12.89 -15.13 -4.70
N ARG A 140 -14.09 -15.56 -5.08
CA ARG A 140 -15.19 -15.79 -4.12
C ARG A 140 -14.82 -16.82 -3.06
N LEU A 141 -14.18 -17.93 -3.44
CA LEU A 141 -13.74 -18.96 -2.50
C LEU A 141 -12.76 -18.38 -1.46
N VAL A 142 -11.75 -17.66 -1.94
CA VAL A 142 -10.74 -17.04 -1.06
C VAL A 142 -11.37 -15.95 -0.20
N ALA A 143 -12.24 -15.11 -0.78
CA ALA A 143 -12.92 -14.05 -0.06
C ALA A 143 -13.84 -14.58 1.05
N ASN A 144 -14.51 -15.72 0.84
CA ASN A 144 -15.29 -16.37 1.90
C ASN A 144 -14.41 -16.75 3.10
N HIS A 145 -13.22 -17.31 2.84
CA HIS A 145 -12.26 -17.65 3.89
C HIS A 145 -11.71 -16.40 4.60
N VAL A 146 -11.38 -15.34 3.85
CA VAL A 146 -10.95 -14.07 4.47
C VAL A 146 -12.09 -13.48 5.31
N ALA A 147 -13.33 -13.51 4.81
CA ALA A 147 -14.49 -12.99 5.52
C ALA A 147 -14.77 -13.74 6.84
N SER A 148 -14.57 -15.07 6.87
CA SER A 148 -14.74 -15.86 8.10
C SER A 148 -13.64 -15.65 9.14
N ASP A 149 -12.45 -15.25 8.70
CA ASP A 149 -11.28 -15.08 9.57
C ASP A 149 -11.20 -13.70 10.25
N ILE A 150 -12.06 -12.75 9.89
CA ILE A 150 -12.04 -11.39 10.43
C ILE A 150 -12.55 -11.40 11.88
N SER A 151 -11.69 -11.01 12.81
CA SER A 151 -12.09 -10.70 14.19
C SER A 151 -12.78 -9.34 14.27
N LEU A 152 -13.58 -9.12 15.32
CA LEU A 152 -14.12 -7.81 15.66
C LEU A 152 -12.96 -6.82 15.87
N THR A 153 -11.90 -7.17 16.61
CA THR A 153 -10.70 -6.33 16.86
C THR A 153 -9.90 -6.02 15.60
N GLY A 154 -10.18 -6.65 14.47
CA GLY A 154 -9.41 -6.47 13.24
C GLY A 154 -8.04 -7.16 13.30
N GLY A 155 -7.55 -7.57 12.14
CA GLY A 155 -6.22 -8.17 12.00
C GLY A 155 -5.08 -7.15 11.99
N SER A 156 -3.86 -7.65 11.73
CA SER A 156 -2.68 -6.83 11.48
C SER A 156 -2.91 -5.84 10.34
N VAL A 157 -2.67 -4.55 10.57
CA VAL A 157 -2.81 -3.55 9.50
C VAL A 157 -1.57 -3.61 8.60
N VAL A 158 -1.75 -4.21 7.43
CA VAL A 158 -0.72 -4.28 6.40
C VAL A 158 -0.73 -3.01 5.57
N GLN A 159 0.44 -2.38 5.46
CA GLN A 159 0.63 -1.20 4.66
C GLN A 159 1.05 -1.57 3.24
N ARG A 160 0.49 -0.86 2.26
CA ARG A 160 0.79 -1.04 0.85
C ARG A 160 1.71 0.10 0.43
N ILE A 161 3.00 -0.07 0.68
CA ILE A 161 4.01 0.94 0.40
C ILE A 161 4.54 0.72 -1.03
N ARG A 162 4.49 1.76 -1.87
CA ARG A 162 5.15 1.76 -3.18
C ARG A 162 6.55 2.31 -3.03
N LEU A 163 7.55 1.51 -3.42
CA LEU A 163 8.96 1.91 -3.35
C LEU A 163 9.27 3.14 -4.22
N PRO A 164 8.74 3.27 -5.46
CA PRO A 164 8.99 4.46 -6.28
C PRO A 164 8.55 5.76 -5.59
N ASP A 165 7.35 5.77 -5.01
CA ASP A 165 6.76 6.94 -4.34
C ASP A 165 7.59 7.38 -3.12
N GLU A 166 8.19 6.41 -2.42
CA GLU A 166 9.00 6.68 -1.23
C GLU A 166 10.36 7.30 -1.58
N VAL A 167 10.99 6.84 -2.66
CA VAL A 167 12.28 7.37 -3.13
C VAL A 167 12.13 8.79 -3.67
N GLU A 168 11.02 9.08 -4.35
CA GLU A 168 10.74 10.42 -4.87
C GLU A 168 10.35 11.41 -3.76
N ASN A 169 9.63 10.96 -2.72
CA ASN A 169 9.12 11.81 -1.65
C ASN A 169 9.46 11.27 -0.24
N PRO A 170 10.75 11.29 0.17
CA PRO A 170 11.15 10.85 1.50
C PRO A 170 10.50 11.74 2.58
N GLY A 171 9.71 11.12 3.47
CA GLY A 171 9.17 11.76 4.68
C GLY A 171 7.72 12.29 4.61
N MET A 172 7.21 12.74 3.47
CA MET A 172 5.81 13.25 3.38
C MET A 172 4.76 12.13 3.19
N ASN A 173 5.16 11.03 2.53
CA ASN A 173 4.28 9.89 2.21
C ASN A 173 4.82 8.56 2.78
N SER A 174 5.77 8.60 3.72
CA SER A 174 6.28 7.36 4.32
C SER A 174 5.12 6.63 5.00
N GLY A 175 4.86 5.40 4.54
CA GLY A 175 3.82 4.56 5.14
C GLY A 175 4.13 4.28 6.62
N MET A 176 5.40 4.32 7.01
CA MET A 176 5.84 4.01 8.37
C MET A 176 5.95 5.26 9.24
N LEU A 177 5.61 5.10 10.52
CA LEU A 177 5.95 6.14 11.50
C LEU A 177 7.45 6.06 11.76
N GLU A 178 8.10 7.22 11.74
CA GLU A 178 9.47 7.34 12.21
C GLU A 178 9.54 6.97 13.70
N GLU A 179 10.64 6.33 14.10
CA GLU A 179 10.84 5.88 15.48
C GLU A 179 10.74 7.05 16.48
N ASP A 180 11.27 8.20 16.10
CA ASP A 180 11.23 9.44 16.88
C ASP A 180 9.79 9.91 17.14
N LEU A 181 8.89 9.72 16.16
CA LEU A 181 7.48 10.09 16.30
C LEU A 181 6.76 9.14 17.27
N ILE A 182 7.09 7.85 17.25
CA ILE A 182 6.57 6.88 18.22
C ILE A 182 7.03 7.23 19.63
N GLN A 183 8.31 7.56 19.81
CA GLN A 183 8.86 7.99 21.10
C GLN A 183 8.19 9.28 21.60
N TYR A 184 7.95 10.24 20.71
CA TYR A 184 7.23 11.47 21.05
C TYR A 184 5.80 11.18 21.55
N TYR A 185 5.03 10.32 20.87
CA TYR A 185 3.71 9.92 21.35
C TYR A 185 3.75 9.16 22.68
N GLN A 186 4.77 8.32 22.90
CA GLN A 186 4.96 7.63 24.18
C GLN A 186 5.18 8.62 25.31
N PHE A 187 6.05 9.61 25.09
CA PHE A 187 6.28 10.69 26.04
C PHE A 187 5.00 11.46 26.36
N LEU A 188 4.19 11.82 25.35
CA LEU A 188 2.89 12.48 25.56
C LEU A 188 1.93 11.62 26.39
N ALA A 189 1.83 10.32 26.07
CA ALA A 189 0.98 9.39 26.81
C ALA A 189 1.41 9.25 28.28
N GLU A 190 2.72 9.23 28.55
CA GLU A 190 3.29 9.22 29.91
C GLU A 190 3.02 10.53 30.67
N LYS A 191 2.96 11.67 29.97
CA LYS A 191 2.54 12.96 30.56
C LYS A 191 1.04 13.07 30.81
N GLY A 192 0.27 12.04 30.47
CA GLY A 192 -1.17 11.98 30.69
C GLY A 192 -2.00 12.50 29.50
N ASP A 193 -1.41 12.66 28.32
CA ASP A 193 -2.19 12.96 27.11
C ASP A 193 -3.07 11.76 26.74
N VAL A 194 -4.37 11.93 26.95
CA VAL A 194 -5.37 10.87 26.77
C VAL A 194 -5.52 10.48 25.30
N GLN A 195 -5.33 11.40 24.36
CA GLN A 195 -5.44 11.10 22.92
C GLN A 195 -4.24 10.27 22.45
N ALA A 196 -3.03 10.60 22.91
CA ALA A 196 -1.84 9.81 22.67
C ALA A 196 -1.96 8.40 23.27
N GLN A 197 -2.53 8.26 24.48
CA GLN A 197 -2.83 6.96 25.07
C GLN A 197 -3.78 6.14 24.19
N VAL A 198 -4.89 6.72 23.71
CA VAL A 198 -5.82 6.02 22.81
C VAL A 198 -5.14 5.66 21.49
N GLY A 199 -4.38 6.58 20.89
CA GLY A 199 -3.69 6.37 19.62
C GLY A 199 -2.64 5.25 19.70
N LEU A 200 -1.80 5.26 20.73
CA LEU A 200 -0.82 4.18 20.98
C LEU A 200 -1.51 2.87 21.33
N GLY A 201 -2.62 2.92 22.09
CA GLY A 201 -3.44 1.76 22.39
C GLY A 201 -3.94 1.09 21.11
N GLN A 202 -4.49 1.86 20.16
CA GLN A 202 -4.92 1.37 18.86
C GLN A 202 -3.76 0.82 18.03
N LEU A 203 -2.63 1.54 18.01
CA LEU A 203 -1.45 1.15 17.26
C LEU A 203 -0.88 -0.19 17.75
N HIS A 204 -0.83 -0.41 19.07
CA HIS A 204 -0.45 -1.70 19.65
C HIS A 204 -1.55 -2.77 19.55
N LEU A 205 -2.83 -2.40 19.51
CA LEU A 205 -3.92 -3.37 19.35
C LEU A 205 -3.90 -4.01 17.96
N HIS A 206 -3.77 -3.19 16.92
CA HIS A 206 -3.83 -3.66 15.53
C HIS A 206 -2.45 -4.00 14.97
N GLY A 207 -1.39 -3.33 15.42
CA GLY A 207 -0.09 -3.35 14.75
C GLY A 207 -0.15 -2.60 13.41
N GLY A 208 0.94 -1.94 13.04
CA GLY A 208 1.02 -1.15 11.81
C GLY A 208 2.01 0.01 11.92
N ARG A 209 2.35 0.64 10.79
CA ARG A 209 3.29 1.77 10.73
C ARG A 209 4.67 1.50 11.38
N GLY A 210 5.12 0.25 11.37
CA GLY A 210 6.36 -0.16 12.03
C GLY A 210 6.24 -0.55 13.50
N VAL A 211 5.05 -0.43 14.11
CA VAL A 211 4.80 -0.88 15.48
C VAL A 211 4.20 -2.28 15.48
N GLU A 212 4.84 -3.17 16.23
CA GLU A 212 4.35 -4.53 16.45
C GLU A 212 3.09 -4.55 17.32
N GLN A 213 2.22 -5.53 17.04
CA GLN A 213 1.04 -5.80 17.84
C GLN A 213 1.45 -6.26 19.26
N ASN A 214 0.87 -5.61 20.27
CA ASN A 214 1.08 -5.93 21.67
C ASN A 214 -0.21 -5.66 22.46
N HIS A 215 -0.99 -6.71 22.70
CA HIS A 215 -2.29 -6.61 23.39
C HIS A 215 -2.15 -6.15 24.85
N GLN A 216 -1.04 -6.46 25.51
CA GLN A 216 -0.79 -6.00 26.89
C GLN A 216 -0.63 -4.49 26.95
N ARG A 217 0.28 -3.94 26.12
CA ARG A 217 0.48 -2.48 26.06
C ARG A 217 -0.79 -1.75 25.62
N ALA A 218 -1.53 -2.33 24.67
CA ALA A 218 -2.80 -1.78 24.25
C ALA A 218 -3.79 -1.69 25.42
N PHE A 219 -3.94 -2.78 26.18
CA PHE A 219 -4.79 -2.83 27.38
C PHE A 219 -4.39 -1.78 28.41
N ASP A 220 -3.09 -1.65 28.70
CA ASP A 220 -2.58 -0.70 29.70
C ASP A 220 -2.89 0.74 29.30
N TYR A 221 -2.61 1.13 28.05
CA TYR A 221 -2.94 2.46 27.54
C TYR A 221 -4.44 2.74 27.52
N PHE A 222 -5.27 1.77 27.12
CA PHE A 222 -6.72 1.95 27.15
C PHE A 222 -7.27 2.06 28.57
N ASN A 223 -6.72 1.35 29.56
CA ASN A 223 -7.12 1.52 30.95
C ASN A 223 -6.77 2.91 31.49
N LEU A 224 -5.57 3.41 31.20
CA LEU A 224 -5.17 4.77 31.58
C LEU A 224 -6.14 5.81 31.01
N ALA A 225 -6.43 5.72 29.71
CA ALA A 225 -7.33 6.65 29.04
C ALA A 225 -8.78 6.49 29.51
N ALA A 226 -9.25 5.27 29.77
CA ALA A 226 -10.60 5.02 30.28
C ALA A 226 -10.79 5.55 31.72
N ASN A 227 -9.77 5.41 32.57
CA ASN A 227 -9.77 5.99 33.93
C ASN A 227 -9.79 7.53 33.90
N ALA A 228 -9.19 8.14 32.88
CA ALA A 228 -9.30 9.57 32.61
C ALA A 228 -10.66 9.98 31.98
N GLY A 229 -11.60 9.05 31.80
CA GLY A 229 -12.94 9.32 31.26
C GLY A 229 -13.04 9.30 29.74
N ASN A 230 -12.06 8.76 29.00
CA ASN A 230 -12.13 8.70 27.55
C ASN A 230 -13.12 7.64 27.05
N SER A 231 -14.10 8.06 26.26
CA SER A 231 -15.16 7.17 25.76
C SER A 231 -14.68 6.19 24.68
N HIS A 232 -13.67 6.55 23.87
CA HIS A 232 -13.07 5.64 22.88
C HIS A 232 -12.31 4.53 23.57
N ALA A 233 -11.50 4.85 24.58
CA ALA A 233 -10.76 3.86 25.36
C ALA A 233 -11.70 2.85 26.02
N MET A 234 -12.80 3.33 26.64
CA MET A 234 -13.84 2.45 27.18
C MET A 234 -14.43 1.54 26.11
N ALA A 235 -14.71 2.05 24.90
CA ALA A 235 -15.23 1.22 23.82
C ALA A 235 -14.23 0.15 23.34
N PHE A 236 -12.94 0.48 23.24
CA PHE A 236 -11.89 -0.49 22.90
C PHE A 236 -11.71 -1.54 24.00
N LEU A 237 -11.77 -1.16 25.28
CA LEU A 237 -11.79 -2.13 26.38
C LEU A 237 -13.00 -3.06 26.27
N GLY A 238 -14.19 -2.54 26.00
CA GLY A 238 -15.39 -3.35 25.75
C GLY A 238 -15.19 -4.36 24.63
N LYS A 239 -14.50 -3.95 23.56
CA LYS A 239 -14.13 -4.81 22.43
C LYS A 239 -13.16 -5.93 22.84
N MET A 240 -12.11 -5.58 23.59
CA MET A 240 -11.14 -6.55 24.12
C MET A 240 -11.80 -7.58 25.04
N TYR A 241 -12.69 -7.17 25.95
CA TYR A 241 -13.44 -8.10 26.80
C TYR A 241 -14.46 -8.94 26.02
N SER A 242 -15.07 -8.41 24.95
CA SER A 242 -16.06 -9.16 24.16
C SER A 242 -15.44 -10.33 23.39
N GLU A 243 -14.21 -10.17 22.91
CA GLU A 243 -13.49 -11.24 22.21
C GLU A 243 -12.70 -12.14 23.16
N GLY A 244 -12.09 -11.52 24.17
CA GLY A 244 -11.05 -12.13 24.95
C GLY A 244 -9.71 -12.19 24.21
N SER A 245 -8.63 -12.26 24.97
CA SER A 245 -7.27 -12.51 24.52
C SER A 245 -6.49 -13.22 25.63
N ASP A 246 -5.23 -13.58 25.37
CA ASP A 246 -4.36 -14.16 26.39
C ASP A 246 -4.16 -13.24 27.61
N ILE A 247 -4.39 -11.93 27.43
CA ILE A 247 -4.27 -10.90 28.47
C ILE A 247 -5.60 -10.67 29.19
N VAL A 248 -6.71 -10.67 28.44
CA VAL A 248 -8.03 -10.29 28.95
C VAL A 248 -9.00 -11.44 28.76
N PRO A 249 -9.53 -12.08 29.83
CA PRO A 249 -10.50 -13.15 29.67
C PRO A 249 -11.79 -12.63 29.02
N GLN A 250 -12.36 -13.43 28.13
CA GLN A 250 -13.62 -13.09 27.48
C GLN A 250 -14.74 -12.97 28.53
N SER A 251 -15.40 -11.81 28.58
CA SER A 251 -16.56 -11.60 29.44
C SER A 251 -17.56 -10.66 28.78
N ASN A 252 -18.73 -11.20 28.45
CA ASN A 252 -19.82 -10.43 27.85
C ASN A 252 -20.38 -9.37 28.82
N GLU A 253 -20.37 -9.65 30.12
CA GLU A 253 -20.89 -8.72 31.13
C GLU A 253 -19.99 -7.49 31.29
N THR A 254 -18.67 -7.68 31.38
CA THR A 254 -17.74 -6.54 31.47
C THR A 254 -17.68 -5.79 30.15
N ALA A 255 -17.73 -6.49 29.01
CA ALA A 255 -17.84 -5.86 27.70
C ALA A 255 -19.07 -4.96 27.62
N LEU A 256 -20.23 -5.47 28.02
CA LEU A 256 -21.49 -4.72 28.04
C LEU A 256 -21.40 -3.50 28.94
N HIS A 257 -20.80 -3.62 30.12
CA HIS A 257 -20.59 -2.50 31.05
C HIS A 257 -19.79 -1.37 30.41
N TYR A 258 -18.66 -1.70 29.77
CA TYR A 258 -17.83 -0.71 29.08
C TYR A 258 -18.51 -0.12 27.84
N PHE A 259 -19.19 -0.94 27.03
CA PHE A 259 -19.96 -0.45 25.88
C PHE A 259 -21.08 0.49 26.31
N LYS A 260 -21.77 0.19 27.42
CA LYS A 260 -22.81 1.05 27.97
C LYS A 260 -22.25 2.40 28.39
N LYS A 261 -21.17 2.42 29.18
CA LYS A 261 -20.48 3.66 29.57
C LYS A 261 -20.07 4.50 28.35
N ALA A 262 -19.45 3.87 27.35
CA ALA A 262 -19.04 4.56 26.14
C ALA A 262 -20.23 5.12 25.34
N ALA A 263 -21.30 4.33 25.18
CA ALA A 263 -22.50 4.72 24.46
C ALA A 263 -23.29 5.84 25.16
N ASP A 264 -23.34 5.83 26.50
CA ASP A 264 -23.96 6.88 27.32
C ASP A 264 -23.23 8.23 27.13
N MET A 265 -21.92 8.19 26.86
CA MET A 265 -21.12 9.35 26.45
C MET A 265 -21.21 9.68 24.96
N GLY A 266 -22.12 9.05 24.21
CA GLY A 266 -22.34 9.29 22.79
C GLY A 266 -21.36 8.59 21.85
N ASN A 267 -20.43 7.77 22.35
CA ASN A 267 -19.40 7.15 21.52
C ASN A 267 -19.99 6.14 20.52
N PRO A 268 -19.68 6.26 19.22
CA PRO A 268 -20.31 5.41 18.21
C PRO A 268 -19.79 3.97 18.21
N VAL A 269 -18.55 3.73 18.69
CA VAL A 269 -18.01 2.38 18.88
C VAL A 269 -18.77 1.67 20.01
N GLY A 270 -19.01 2.37 21.12
CA GLY A 270 -19.84 1.88 22.22
C GLY A 270 -21.28 1.59 21.79
N GLN A 271 -21.90 2.49 21.02
CA GLN A 271 -23.23 2.29 20.46
C GLN A 271 -23.28 1.05 19.55
N SER A 272 -22.31 0.88 18.66
CA SER A 272 -22.21 -0.32 17.82
C SER A 272 -22.01 -1.60 18.66
N GLY A 273 -21.21 -1.53 19.73
CA GLY A 273 -21.02 -2.64 20.67
C GLY A 273 -22.31 -3.04 21.38
N LEU A 274 -23.11 -2.07 21.85
CA LEU A 274 -24.46 -2.32 22.39
C LEU A 274 -25.41 -2.90 21.34
N GLY A 275 -25.38 -2.37 20.11
CA GLY A 275 -26.17 -2.89 19.00
C GLY A 275 -25.89 -4.38 18.77
N MET A 276 -24.61 -4.77 18.79
CA MET A 276 -24.19 -6.16 18.67
C MET A 276 -24.62 -7.03 19.85
N ALA A 277 -24.55 -6.48 21.07
CA ALA A 277 -25.01 -7.18 22.27
C ALA A 277 -26.51 -7.52 22.19
N TYR A 278 -27.34 -6.56 21.76
CA TYR A 278 -28.78 -6.78 21.55
C TYR A 278 -29.10 -7.64 20.33
N LEU A 279 -28.30 -7.59 19.26
CA LEU A 279 -28.50 -8.40 18.06
C LEU A 279 -28.29 -9.90 18.33
N TYR A 280 -27.23 -10.24 19.08
CA TYR A 280 -26.84 -11.63 19.35
C TYR A 280 -27.18 -12.13 20.75
N GLY A 281 -27.70 -11.27 21.64
CA GLY A 281 -28.05 -11.63 23.01
C GLY A 281 -26.83 -11.84 23.91
N ARG A 282 -25.74 -11.08 23.71
CA ARG A 282 -24.51 -11.20 24.52
C ARG A 282 -24.63 -10.38 25.81
N GLY A 283 -24.94 -11.05 26.92
CA GLY A 283 -25.12 -10.40 28.23
C GLY A 283 -26.44 -9.63 28.39
N VAL A 284 -27.29 -9.62 27.36
CA VAL A 284 -28.63 -9.03 27.35
C VAL A 284 -29.59 -9.92 26.57
N GLN A 285 -30.90 -9.77 26.77
CA GLN A 285 -31.89 -10.44 25.93
C GLN A 285 -31.87 -9.87 24.51
N VAL A 286 -32.04 -10.74 23.51
CA VAL A 286 -32.10 -10.34 22.10
C VAL A 286 -33.23 -9.32 21.89
N ASN A 287 -32.90 -8.17 21.30
CA ASN A 287 -33.87 -7.13 20.96
C ASN A 287 -33.44 -6.41 19.69
N TYR A 288 -34.09 -6.75 18.57
CA TYR A 288 -33.71 -6.21 17.27
C TYR A 288 -34.04 -4.72 17.09
N ASP A 289 -35.08 -4.22 17.76
CA ASP A 289 -35.46 -2.80 17.68
C ASP A 289 -34.43 -1.91 18.38
N LEU A 290 -33.95 -2.34 19.54
CA LEU A 290 -32.85 -1.67 20.25
C LEU A 290 -31.55 -1.78 19.45
N ALA A 291 -31.24 -2.95 18.89
CA ALA A 291 -30.08 -3.12 18.03
C ALA A 291 -30.10 -2.14 16.85
N LEU A 292 -31.23 -2.06 16.14
CA LEU A 292 -31.44 -1.13 15.03
C LEU A 292 -31.20 0.32 15.46
N LYS A 293 -31.79 0.73 16.59
CA LYS A 293 -31.66 2.09 17.13
C LYS A 293 -30.20 2.45 17.42
N TYR A 294 -29.44 1.54 18.03
CA TYR A 294 -28.03 1.80 18.33
C TYR A 294 -27.15 1.79 17.07
N PHE A 295 -27.40 0.89 16.11
CA PHE A 295 -26.68 0.91 14.83
C PHE A 295 -26.98 2.14 13.99
N GLN A 296 -28.21 2.63 13.99
CA GLN A 296 -28.57 3.90 13.34
C GLN A 296 -27.78 5.07 13.92
N LYS A 297 -27.76 5.21 15.26
CA LYS A 297 -26.96 6.26 15.93
C LYS A 297 -25.47 6.17 15.60
N ALA A 298 -24.90 4.97 15.57
CA ALA A 298 -23.50 4.78 15.20
C ALA A 298 -23.25 5.13 13.72
N ALA A 299 -24.15 4.71 12.82
CA ALA A 299 -24.04 4.95 11.38
C ALA A 299 -24.20 6.44 11.01
N GLU A 300 -25.09 7.17 11.72
CA GLU A 300 -25.29 8.62 11.58
C GLU A 300 -24.03 9.41 11.96
N GLN A 301 -23.25 8.90 12.92
CA GLN A 301 -21.94 9.44 13.28
C GLN A 301 -20.81 9.01 12.32
N GLY A 302 -21.14 8.30 11.24
CA GLY A 302 -20.15 7.83 10.27
C GLY A 302 -19.36 6.59 10.70
N TRP A 303 -19.76 5.90 11.77
CA TRP A 303 -19.03 4.72 12.25
C TRP A 303 -19.26 3.52 11.34
N VAL A 304 -18.14 2.99 10.83
CA VAL A 304 -18.10 2.02 9.76
C VAL A 304 -18.71 0.68 10.14
N ASP A 305 -18.45 0.16 11.36
CA ASP A 305 -19.07 -1.10 11.81
C ASP A 305 -20.59 -0.94 11.98
N GLY A 306 -21.04 0.23 12.44
CA GLY A 306 -22.46 0.54 12.59
C GLY A 306 -23.18 0.53 11.24
N GLN A 307 -22.56 1.15 10.23
CA GLN A 307 -23.05 1.12 8.84
C GLN A 307 -23.08 -0.32 8.29
N LEU A 308 -22.03 -1.11 8.49
CA LEU A 308 -21.99 -2.51 8.05
C LEU A 308 -23.12 -3.35 8.65
N GLN A 309 -23.32 -3.25 9.98
CA GLN A 309 -24.34 -4.03 10.66
C GLN A 309 -25.74 -3.59 10.24
N LEU A 310 -25.96 -2.29 10.08
CA LEU A 310 -27.21 -1.76 9.57
C LEU A 310 -27.50 -2.25 8.13
N GLY A 311 -26.48 -2.26 7.26
CA GLY A 311 -26.57 -2.86 5.93
C GLY A 311 -26.92 -4.35 5.98
N SER A 312 -26.31 -5.09 6.91
CA SER A 312 -26.56 -6.53 7.11
C SER A 312 -27.96 -6.82 7.62
N MET A 313 -28.50 -5.97 8.49
CA MET A 313 -29.90 -6.07 8.96
C MET A 313 -30.89 -5.88 7.80
N TYR A 314 -30.70 -4.86 6.97
CA TYR A 314 -31.55 -4.62 5.79
C TYR A 314 -31.40 -5.71 4.71
N TYR A 315 -30.18 -6.23 4.52
CA TYR A 315 -29.91 -7.28 3.53
C TYR A 315 -30.59 -8.61 3.90
N ASN A 316 -30.48 -9.01 5.17
CA ASN A 316 -31.05 -10.27 5.66
C ASN A 316 -32.51 -10.15 6.12
N GLY A 317 -33.00 -8.94 6.39
CA GLY A 317 -34.33 -8.70 6.97
C GLY A 317 -34.41 -9.03 8.47
N ILE A 318 -33.33 -8.81 9.22
CA ILE A 318 -33.27 -9.07 10.67
C ILE A 318 -33.75 -7.83 11.43
N GLY A 319 -34.88 -7.92 12.12
CA GLY A 319 -35.46 -6.78 12.85
C GLY A 319 -36.07 -5.68 11.99
N VAL A 320 -35.89 -5.75 10.68
CA VAL A 320 -36.40 -4.79 9.69
C VAL A 320 -36.91 -5.52 8.47
N LYS A 321 -37.82 -4.89 7.73
CA LYS A 321 -38.21 -5.39 6.41
C LYS A 321 -36.99 -5.39 5.49
N ARG A 322 -36.79 -6.49 4.76
CA ARG A 322 -35.70 -6.63 3.81
C ARG A 322 -35.75 -5.50 2.76
N ASP A 323 -34.66 -4.76 2.64
CA ASP A 323 -34.51 -3.65 1.70
C ASP A 323 -33.08 -3.62 1.14
N TYR A 324 -32.92 -4.14 -0.08
CA TYR A 324 -31.61 -4.21 -0.71
C TYR A 324 -31.06 -2.85 -1.13
N LYS A 325 -31.92 -1.85 -1.39
CA LYS A 325 -31.48 -0.50 -1.74
C LYS A 325 -30.83 0.17 -0.54
N GLN A 326 -31.45 0.00 0.63
CA GLN A 326 -30.90 0.50 1.88
C GLN A 326 -29.63 -0.26 2.29
N ALA A 327 -29.62 -1.59 2.12
CA ALA A 327 -28.42 -2.39 2.34
C ALA A 327 -27.24 -1.92 1.46
N LEU A 328 -27.48 -1.72 0.16
CA LEU A 328 -26.47 -1.23 -0.78
C LEU A 328 -25.92 0.13 -0.35
N LYS A 329 -26.79 1.06 0.06
CA LYS A 329 -26.38 2.37 0.56
C LYS A 329 -25.41 2.24 1.74
N TYR A 330 -25.77 1.47 2.76
CA TYR A 330 -24.93 1.34 3.95
C TYR A 330 -23.66 0.55 3.70
N PHE A 331 -23.70 -0.49 2.86
CA PHE A 331 -22.48 -1.19 2.48
C PHE A 331 -21.52 -0.32 1.67
N ASN A 332 -22.02 0.55 0.78
CA ASN A 332 -21.18 1.52 0.06
C ASN A 332 -20.52 2.53 1.01
N LEU A 333 -21.25 3.03 2.01
CA LEU A 333 -20.68 3.90 3.05
C LEU A 333 -19.60 3.17 3.85
N ALA A 334 -19.87 1.92 4.26
CA ALA A 334 -18.91 1.13 5.02
C ALA A 334 -17.67 0.74 4.19
N SER A 335 -17.82 0.53 2.87
CA SER A 335 -16.70 0.26 1.96
C SER A 335 -15.83 1.49 1.72
N GLN A 336 -16.42 2.69 1.68
CA GLN A 336 -15.65 3.95 1.66
C GLN A 336 -14.82 4.11 2.94
N GLY A 337 -15.33 3.64 4.08
CA GLY A 337 -14.59 3.50 5.33
C GLY A 337 -13.54 2.36 5.35
N GLY A 338 -13.38 1.61 4.25
CA GLY A 338 -12.36 0.56 4.11
C GLY A 338 -12.72 -0.80 4.72
N HIS A 339 -13.97 -1.02 5.14
CA HIS A 339 -14.34 -2.25 5.84
C HIS A 339 -14.41 -3.47 4.91
N ILE A 340 -13.66 -4.51 5.25
CA ILE A 340 -13.49 -5.73 4.43
C ILE A 340 -14.82 -6.44 4.19
N LEU A 341 -15.61 -6.67 5.25
CA LEU A 341 -16.93 -7.31 5.13
C LEU A 341 -17.92 -6.49 4.29
N ALA A 342 -17.76 -5.17 4.20
CA ALA A 342 -18.60 -4.35 3.34
C ALA A 342 -18.29 -4.62 1.87
N PHE A 343 -17.00 -4.64 1.50
CA PHE A 343 -16.56 -5.08 0.16
C PHE A 343 -17.06 -6.49 -0.17
N TYR A 344 -16.97 -7.41 0.78
CA TYR A 344 -17.44 -8.79 0.62
C TYR A 344 -18.96 -8.87 0.35
N ASN A 345 -19.77 -8.14 1.11
CA ASN A 345 -21.22 -8.11 0.92
C ASN A 345 -21.61 -7.41 -0.41
N LEU A 346 -20.95 -6.29 -0.76
CA LEU A 346 -21.14 -5.64 -2.07
C LEU A 346 -20.77 -6.58 -3.22
N ALA A 347 -19.67 -7.31 -3.09
CA ALA A 347 -19.23 -8.27 -4.10
C ALA A 347 -20.25 -9.38 -4.30
N GLN A 348 -20.83 -9.91 -3.22
CA GLN A 348 -21.92 -10.88 -3.29
C GLN A 348 -23.18 -10.29 -3.95
N MET A 349 -23.53 -9.04 -3.64
CA MET A 349 -24.66 -8.35 -4.28
C MET A 349 -24.46 -8.21 -5.79
N HIS A 350 -23.27 -7.79 -6.24
CA HIS A 350 -22.94 -7.69 -7.66
C HIS A 350 -22.82 -9.05 -8.36
N ALA A 351 -22.32 -10.08 -7.68
CA ALA A 351 -22.20 -11.44 -8.25
C ALA A 351 -23.56 -12.10 -8.45
N SER A 352 -24.48 -11.90 -7.50
CA SER A 352 -25.83 -12.47 -7.52
C SER A 352 -26.86 -11.60 -8.24
N GLY A 353 -26.61 -10.30 -8.40
CA GLY A 353 -27.61 -9.34 -8.87
C GLY A 353 -28.69 -9.03 -7.83
N THR A 354 -28.38 -9.10 -6.54
CA THR A 354 -29.34 -8.81 -5.46
C THR A 354 -29.32 -7.32 -5.12
N GLY A 355 -30.40 -6.61 -5.45
CA GLY A 355 -30.52 -5.17 -5.23
C GLY A 355 -29.77 -4.27 -6.22
N VAL A 356 -28.92 -4.85 -7.07
CA VAL A 356 -28.17 -4.20 -8.15
C VAL A 356 -28.19 -5.06 -9.39
N MET A 357 -27.93 -4.48 -10.56
CA MET A 357 -27.70 -5.29 -11.75
C MET A 357 -26.43 -6.14 -11.56
N ARG A 358 -26.54 -7.42 -11.95
CA ARG A 358 -25.42 -8.36 -11.89
C ARG A 358 -24.25 -7.83 -12.72
N SER A 359 -23.10 -7.67 -12.10
CA SER A 359 -21.86 -7.27 -12.76
C SER A 359 -20.73 -8.16 -12.28
N CYS A 360 -20.26 -9.04 -13.15
CA CYS A 360 -19.13 -9.91 -12.83
C CYS A 360 -17.86 -9.09 -12.61
N HIS A 361 -17.65 -8.06 -13.43
CA HIS A 361 -16.46 -7.19 -13.35
C HIS A 361 -16.35 -6.55 -11.96
N ASN A 362 -17.39 -5.82 -11.51
CA ASN A 362 -17.39 -5.18 -10.20
C ASN A 362 -17.29 -6.21 -9.07
N ALA A 363 -17.93 -7.37 -9.21
CA ALA A 363 -17.85 -8.42 -8.20
C ALA A 363 -16.42 -8.95 -8.04
N VAL A 364 -15.70 -9.20 -9.14
CA VAL A 364 -14.30 -9.65 -9.12
C VAL A 364 -13.40 -8.60 -8.50
N GLU A 365 -13.54 -7.32 -8.84
CA GLU A 365 -12.74 -6.25 -8.26
C GLU A 365 -12.94 -6.15 -6.74
N LEU A 366 -14.19 -6.18 -6.28
CA LEU A 366 -14.52 -6.14 -4.86
C LEU A 366 -14.02 -7.38 -4.12
N PHE A 367 -14.18 -8.59 -4.69
CA PHE A 367 -13.63 -9.80 -4.07
C PHE A 367 -12.11 -9.82 -4.06
N LYS A 368 -11.44 -9.36 -5.13
CA LYS A 368 -9.98 -9.20 -5.17
C LYS A 368 -9.52 -8.28 -4.04
N ASN A 369 -10.21 -7.15 -3.83
CA ASN A 369 -9.94 -6.21 -2.75
C ASN A 369 -10.04 -6.86 -1.34
N VAL A 370 -11.01 -7.78 -1.15
CA VAL A 370 -11.13 -8.59 0.07
C VAL A 370 -9.98 -9.58 0.20
N CYS A 371 -9.70 -10.37 -0.85
CA CYS A 371 -8.63 -11.37 -0.85
C CYS A 371 -7.27 -10.73 -0.56
N GLU A 372 -7.01 -9.54 -1.09
CA GLU A 372 -5.74 -8.84 -0.85
C GLU A 372 -5.50 -8.43 0.61
N ARG A 373 -6.51 -8.53 1.49
CA ARG A 373 -6.42 -8.24 2.93
C ARG A 373 -6.30 -9.50 3.79
N GLY A 374 -6.18 -10.68 3.19
CA GLY A 374 -5.88 -11.91 3.93
C GLY A 374 -4.51 -11.87 4.59
N ARG A 375 -4.25 -12.79 5.53
CA ARG A 375 -3.01 -12.81 6.35
C ARG A 375 -1.72 -12.89 5.54
N TRP A 376 -1.77 -13.50 4.34
CA TRP A 376 -0.62 -13.54 3.42
C TRP A 376 -0.14 -12.14 2.98
N SER A 377 -0.98 -11.11 3.11
CA SER A 377 -0.60 -9.72 2.82
C SER A 377 0.51 -9.20 3.74
N GLU A 378 0.72 -9.81 4.93
CA GLU A 378 1.85 -9.50 5.82
C GLU A 378 3.21 -9.59 5.10
N ARG A 379 3.28 -10.39 4.03
CA ARG A 379 4.47 -10.51 3.19
C ARG A 379 4.88 -9.20 2.51
N LEU A 380 3.95 -8.25 2.30
CA LEU A 380 4.30 -6.91 1.81
C LEU A 380 5.26 -6.21 2.78
N MET A 381 5.00 -6.32 4.09
CA MET A 381 5.84 -5.71 5.11
C MET A 381 7.17 -6.44 5.26
N THR A 382 7.19 -7.78 5.15
CA THR A 382 8.46 -8.53 5.19
C THR A 382 9.33 -8.22 3.97
N ALA A 383 8.74 -8.10 2.78
CA ALA A 383 9.45 -7.72 1.56
C ALA A 383 10.02 -6.29 1.64
N TYR A 384 9.22 -5.36 2.17
CA TYR A 384 9.66 -3.99 2.42
C TYR A 384 10.81 -3.92 3.43
N ASN A 385 10.72 -4.65 4.55
CA ASN A 385 11.80 -4.69 5.53
C ASN A 385 13.09 -5.29 4.94
N SER A 386 12.99 -6.35 4.12
CA SER A 386 14.14 -6.89 3.38
C SER A 386 14.77 -5.85 2.44
N TYR A 387 13.95 -5.04 1.76
CA TYR A 387 14.44 -3.95 0.91
C TYR A 387 15.20 -2.90 1.73
N LYS A 388 14.65 -2.46 2.86
CA LYS A 388 15.31 -1.50 3.77
C LYS A 388 16.59 -2.04 4.41
N ASP A 389 16.64 -3.34 4.69
CA ASP A 389 17.83 -4.03 5.19
C ASP A 389 18.93 -4.18 4.11
N GLY A 390 18.65 -3.82 2.84
CA GLY A 390 19.56 -3.98 1.70
C GLY A 390 19.59 -5.40 1.11
N ASP A 391 18.68 -6.28 1.54
CA ASP A 391 18.52 -7.62 0.97
C ASP A 391 17.53 -7.60 -0.20
N TYR A 392 17.99 -7.01 -1.32
CA TYR A 392 17.19 -6.83 -2.53
C TYR A 392 16.75 -8.15 -3.17
N ASN A 393 17.55 -9.22 -3.02
CA ASN A 393 17.22 -10.54 -3.53
C ASN A 393 16.06 -11.19 -2.77
N ALA A 394 16.05 -11.10 -1.43
CA ALA A 394 14.91 -11.53 -0.64
C ALA A 394 13.66 -10.70 -0.95
N ALA A 395 13.82 -9.37 -1.02
CA ALA A 395 12.72 -8.44 -1.28
C ALA A 395 12.04 -8.71 -2.63
N VAL A 396 12.82 -8.83 -3.72
CA VAL A 396 12.27 -9.00 -5.07
C VAL A 396 11.50 -10.32 -5.21
N ILE A 397 11.97 -11.44 -4.64
CA ILE A 397 11.25 -12.72 -4.73
C ILE A 397 9.91 -12.64 -3.99
N GLN A 398 9.90 -12.03 -2.80
CA GLN A 398 8.67 -11.87 -2.04
C GLN A 398 7.66 -11.00 -2.79
N TYR A 399 8.11 -9.90 -3.39
CA TYR A 399 7.27 -9.06 -4.25
C TYR A 399 6.82 -9.80 -5.51
N LEU A 400 7.66 -10.61 -6.15
CA LEU A 400 7.29 -11.41 -7.33
C LEU A 400 6.16 -12.39 -7.01
N LEU A 401 6.18 -13.05 -5.85
CA LEU A 401 5.08 -13.94 -5.46
C LEU A 401 3.77 -13.18 -5.21
N LEU A 402 3.84 -12.02 -4.57
CA LEU A 402 2.68 -11.16 -4.37
C LEU A 402 2.17 -10.58 -5.70
N ALA A 403 3.08 -10.28 -6.63
CA ALA A 403 2.77 -9.82 -7.97
C ALA A 403 2.02 -10.89 -8.78
N GLU A 404 2.38 -12.17 -8.62
CA GLU A 404 1.67 -13.31 -9.20
C GLU A 404 0.26 -13.49 -8.62
N GLN A 405 0.04 -13.11 -7.35
CA GLN A 405 -1.29 -13.09 -6.71
C GLN A 405 -2.17 -11.91 -7.19
N GLY A 406 -1.61 -10.96 -7.94
CA GLY A 406 -2.32 -9.82 -8.51
C GLY A 406 -2.23 -8.53 -7.70
N TYR A 407 -1.34 -8.45 -6.70
CA TYR A 407 -1.10 -7.18 -5.98
C TYR A 407 -0.39 -6.18 -6.89
N GLU A 408 -1.07 -5.09 -7.24
CA GLU A 408 -0.51 -4.00 -8.07
C GLU A 408 0.77 -3.42 -7.44
N VAL A 409 0.72 -3.06 -6.15
CA VAL A 409 1.87 -2.52 -5.41
C VAL A 409 3.08 -3.47 -5.42
N ALA A 410 2.84 -4.78 -5.38
CA ALA A 410 3.94 -5.74 -5.47
C ALA A 410 4.51 -5.84 -6.90
N GLN A 411 3.67 -5.68 -7.93
CA GLN A 411 4.12 -5.62 -9.32
C GLN A 411 5.00 -4.38 -9.54
N SER A 412 4.57 -3.20 -9.09
CA SER A 412 5.37 -1.98 -9.21
C SER A 412 6.68 -2.06 -8.43
N ASN A 413 6.66 -2.62 -7.21
CA ASN A 413 7.86 -2.74 -6.38
C ASN A 413 8.85 -3.77 -6.95
N ALA A 414 8.38 -4.91 -7.44
CA ALA A 414 9.23 -5.88 -8.13
C ALA A 414 9.85 -5.26 -9.39
N ALA A 415 9.06 -4.54 -10.18
CA ALA A 415 9.55 -3.85 -11.36
C ALA A 415 10.63 -2.81 -11.01
N PHE A 416 10.40 -2.02 -9.97
CA PHE A 416 11.34 -1.00 -9.50
C PHE A 416 12.69 -1.58 -9.05
N ILE A 417 12.69 -2.62 -8.22
CA ILE A 417 13.94 -3.25 -7.75
C ILE A 417 14.73 -3.86 -8.92
N LEU A 418 14.04 -4.46 -9.89
CA LEU A 418 14.67 -4.97 -11.11
C LEU A 418 15.22 -3.82 -11.97
N ASP A 419 14.45 -2.75 -12.16
CA ASP A 419 14.84 -1.57 -12.96
C ASP A 419 16.12 -0.90 -12.44
N GLN A 420 16.28 -0.81 -11.12
CA GLN A 420 17.48 -0.28 -10.46
C GLN A 420 18.70 -1.21 -10.54
N ARG A 421 18.52 -2.46 -10.99
CA ARG A 421 19.56 -3.51 -11.05
C ARG A 421 20.21 -3.81 -9.69
N GLU A 422 19.49 -3.60 -8.60
CA GLU A 422 19.96 -3.86 -7.24
C GLU A 422 19.93 -5.36 -6.88
N ALA A 423 19.02 -6.11 -7.51
CA ALA A 423 18.89 -7.55 -7.31
C ALA A 423 19.73 -8.34 -8.34
N THR A 424 20.59 -9.23 -7.84
CA THR A 424 21.50 -10.06 -8.65
C THR A 424 20.92 -11.44 -9.01
N ILE A 425 19.68 -11.71 -8.62
CA ILE A 425 19.02 -13.02 -8.80
C ILE A 425 18.62 -13.31 -10.25
N VAL A 426 18.48 -12.28 -11.07
CA VAL A 426 18.13 -12.37 -12.49
C VAL A 426 19.38 -12.01 -13.30
N GLY A 427 19.60 -12.68 -14.42
CA GLY A 427 20.68 -12.31 -15.34
C GLY A 427 20.48 -10.89 -15.90
N GLU A 428 21.58 -10.17 -16.15
CA GLU A 428 21.53 -8.76 -16.58
C GLU A 428 20.64 -8.54 -17.82
N ASN A 429 20.73 -9.45 -18.80
CA ASN A 429 19.95 -9.37 -20.04
C ASN A 429 18.44 -9.60 -19.84
N GLU A 430 18.04 -10.28 -18.77
CA GLU A 430 16.63 -10.59 -18.49
C GLU A 430 15.98 -9.57 -17.54
N THR A 431 16.76 -8.65 -16.98
CA THR A 431 16.30 -7.74 -15.93
C THR A 431 15.26 -6.75 -16.46
N TYR A 432 15.56 -6.02 -17.55
CA TYR A 432 14.60 -5.08 -18.16
C TYR A 432 13.36 -5.75 -18.74
N PRO A 433 13.45 -6.84 -19.53
CA PRO A 433 12.24 -7.50 -20.03
C PRO A 433 11.30 -7.96 -18.91
N ARG A 434 11.84 -8.39 -17.77
CA ARG A 434 11.04 -8.78 -16.60
C ARG A 434 10.49 -7.56 -15.86
N ALA A 435 11.26 -6.50 -15.70
CA ALA A 435 10.77 -5.24 -15.14
C ALA A 435 9.61 -4.67 -15.99
N LEU A 436 9.77 -4.65 -17.32
CA LEU A 436 8.76 -4.25 -18.30
C LEU A 436 7.45 -5.05 -18.13
N LEU A 437 7.55 -6.37 -17.99
CA LEU A 437 6.39 -7.24 -17.73
C LEU A 437 5.63 -6.80 -16.48
N HIS A 438 6.33 -6.51 -15.39
CA HIS A 438 5.71 -6.11 -14.13
C HIS A 438 5.18 -4.67 -14.15
N TRP A 439 5.87 -3.75 -14.82
CA TRP A 439 5.33 -2.41 -15.11
C TRP A 439 4.02 -2.50 -15.90
N ASN A 440 3.97 -3.38 -16.90
CA ASN A 440 2.76 -3.56 -17.71
C ASN A 440 1.57 -4.06 -16.87
N ARG A 441 1.83 -5.02 -15.98
CA ARG A 441 0.81 -5.54 -15.06
C ARG A 441 0.33 -4.48 -14.07
N ALA A 442 1.22 -3.65 -13.53
CA ALA A 442 0.82 -2.56 -12.62
C ALA A 442 0.05 -1.46 -13.36
N ALA A 443 0.49 -1.09 -14.56
CA ALA A 443 -0.17 -0.08 -15.40
C ALA A 443 -1.57 -0.51 -15.86
N SER A 444 -1.79 -1.80 -16.16
CA SER A 444 -3.11 -2.33 -16.53
C SER A 444 -4.10 -2.34 -15.36
N GLN A 445 -3.58 -2.37 -14.12
CA GLN A 445 -4.36 -2.20 -12.90
C GLN A 445 -4.55 -0.72 -12.49
N GLY A 446 -4.10 0.22 -13.32
CA GLY A 446 -4.38 1.65 -13.15
C GLY A 446 -3.28 2.44 -12.44
N TYR A 447 -2.09 1.89 -12.23
CA TYR A 447 -0.99 2.65 -11.64
C TYR A 447 -0.33 3.59 -12.66
N THR A 448 -0.43 4.90 -12.41
CA THR A 448 0.00 5.97 -13.32
C THR A 448 1.50 5.96 -13.57
N VAL A 449 2.32 5.87 -12.52
CA VAL A 449 3.79 5.90 -12.65
C VAL A 449 4.28 4.71 -13.46
N ALA A 450 3.71 3.52 -13.25
CA ALA A 450 4.00 2.35 -14.08
C ALA A 450 3.69 2.60 -15.55
N ARG A 451 2.59 3.30 -15.86
CA ARG A 451 2.21 3.61 -17.25
C ARG A 451 3.18 4.59 -17.90
N ILE A 452 3.72 5.54 -17.15
CA ILE A 452 4.80 6.43 -17.63
C ILE A 452 6.08 5.62 -17.87
N LYS A 453 6.45 4.74 -16.94
CA LYS A 453 7.60 3.84 -17.09
C LYS A 453 7.50 2.94 -18.31
N LEU A 454 6.31 2.45 -18.66
CA LEU A 454 6.11 1.74 -19.94
C LEU A 454 6.45 2.62 -21.14
N GLY A 455 5.99 3.88 -21.12
CA GLY A 455 6.35 4.86 -22.13
C GLY A 455 7.86 5.02 -22.23
N ASP A 456 8.54 5.19 -21.10
CA ASP A 456 10.00 5.33 -21.03
C ASP A 456 10.73 4.10 -21.58
N TYR A 457 10.24 2.90 -21.27
CA TYR A 457 10.83 1.64 -21.75
C TYR A 457 10.75 1.51 -23.28
N HIS A 458 9.62 1.86 -23.87
CA HIS A 458 9.47 1.87 -25.34
C HIS A 458 10.22 3.04 -25.98
N PHE A 459 10.30 4.18 -25.30
CA PHE A 459 11.02 5.35 -25.78
C PHE A 459 12.54 5.12 -25.84
N TYR A 460 13.13 4.49 -24.81
CA TYR A 460 14.56 4.23 -24.70
C TYR A 460 14.98 2.83 -25.18
N GLY A 461 14.04 1.92 -25.42
CA GLY A 461 14.34 0.54 -25.80
C GLY A 461 14.86 -0.33 -24.65
N PHE A 462 14.32 -0.15 -23.44
CA PHE A 462 14.71 -0.97 -22.28
C PHE A 462 13.99 -2.33 -22.31
N GLY A 463 14.74 -3.38 -22.63
CA GLY A 463 14.17 -4.75 -22.70
C GLY A 463 13.15 -4.96 -23.83
N THR A 464 13.06 -4.00 -24.75
CA THR A 464 12.20 -3.99 -25.94
C THR A 464 12.87 -3.12 -27.02
N ASP A 465 12.41 -3.20 -28.25
CA ASP A 465 12.90 -2.32 -29.32
C ASP A 465 12.36 -0.89 -29.13
N VAL A 466 13.10 0.11 -29.63
CA VAL A 466 12.67 1.51 -29.58
C VAL A 466 11.40 1.68 -30.42
N ASP A 467 10.32 2.09 -29.78
CA ASP A 467 9.01 2.30 -30.40
C ASP A 467 8.36 3.57 -29.84
N TYR A 468 8.54 4.67 -30.56
CA TYR A 468 7.97 5.96 -30.20
C TYR A 468 6.44 6.00 -30.34
N GLU A 469 5.83 5.20 -31.22
CA GLU A 469 4.37 5.18 -31.36
C GLU A 469 3.72 4.58 -30.11
N THR A 470 4.25 3.45 -29.65
CA THR A 470 3.78 2.80 -28.42
C THR A 470 4.08 3.65 -27.18
N ALA A 471 5.24 4.30 -27.12
CA ALA A 471 5.56 5.25 -26.04
C ALA A 471 4.55 6.40 -25.98
N PHE A 472 4.22 6.99 -27.14
CA PHE A 472 3.22 8.06 -27.26
C PHE A 472 1.85 7.62 -26.73
N ILE A 473 1.40 6.40 -27.06
CA ILE A 473 0.12 5.86 -26.58
C ILE A 473 0.12 5.77 -25.05
N HIS A 474 1.19 5.26 -24.44
CA HIS A 474 1.28 5.14 -22.98
C HIS A 474 1.27 6.50 -22.28
N TYR A 475 2.05 7.47 -22.76
CA TYR A 475 2.03 8.83 -22.20
C TYR A 475 0.68 9.51 -22.40
N ARG A 476 0.05 9.34 -23.57
CA ARG A 476 -1.29 9.87 -23.84
C ARG A 476 -2.32 9.32 -22.85
N LEU A 477 -2.31 8.01 -22.63
CA LEU A 477 -3.21 7.37 -21.67
C LEU A 477 -2.95 7.87 -20.23
N ALA A 478 -1.69 8.08 -19.84
CA ALA A 478 -1.34 8.62 -18.52
C ALA A 478 -1.70 10.12 -18.37
N SER A 479 -1.67 10.88 -19.47
CA SER A 479 -2.11 12.28 -19.50
C SER A 479 -3.64 12.40 -19.44
N GLU A 480 -4.37 11.73 -20.32
CA GLU A 480 -5.83 11.88 -20.46
C GLU A 480 -6.59 11.22 -19.29
N GLN A 481 -6.19 10.03 -18.85
CA GLN A 481 -6.93 9.29 -17.82
C GLN A 481 -6.50 9.67 -16.40
N GLN A 482 -5.23 10.03 -16.22
CA GLN A 482 -4.61 10.16 -14.89
C GLN A 482 -4.04 11.55 -14.62
N HIS A 483 -4.17 12.49 -15.57
CA HIS A 483 -3.76 13.90 -15.44
C HIS A 483 -2.31 14.08 -14.98
N SER A 484 -1.40 13.18 -15.41
CA SER A 484 0.01 13.26 -15.04
C SER A 484 0.74 14.40 -15.74
N ALA A 485 1.33 15.31 -14.96
CA ALA A 485 2.15 16.41 -15.46
C ALA A 485 3.40 15.92 -16.21
N GLN A 486 4.06 14.87 -15.71
CA GLN A 486 5.23 14.28 -16.37
C GLN A 486 4.85 13.68 -17.74
N ALA A 487 3.71 12.99 -17.81
CA ALA A 487 3.23 12.44 -19.09
C ALA A 487 2.90 13.55 -20.10
N MET A 488 2.26 14.64 -19.65
CA MET A 488 2.01 15.82 -20.48
C MET A 488 3.30 16.45 -20.98
N PHE A 489 4.31 16.58 -20.11
CA PHE A 489 5.62 17.10 -20.49
C PHE A 489 6.29 16.23 -21.56
N ASN A 490 6.28 14.90 -21.37
CA ASN A 490 6.84 13.95 -22.33
C ASN A 490 6.12 14.01 -23.68
N LEU A 491 4.79 14.13 -23.70
CA LEU A 491 4.02 14.34 -24.94
C LEU A 491 4.39 15.65 -25.62
N GLY A 492 4.57 16.72 -24.86
CA GLY A 492 5.06 18.01 -25.36
C GLY A 492 6.40 17.86 -26.09
N TYR A 493 7.34 17.14 -25.48
CA TYR A 493 8.64 16.84 -26.07
C TYR A 493 8.54 16.00 -27.36
N MET A 494 7.69 14.97 -27.37
CA MET A 494 7.48 14.14 -28.55
C MET A 494 6.86 14.92 -29.72
N HIS A 495 5.91 15.82 -29.45
CA HIS A 495 5.34 16.73 -30.44
C HIS A 495 6.35 17.77 -30.94
N GLU A 496 7.23 18.25 -30.06
CA GLU A 496 8.29 19.20 -30.41
C GLU A 496 9.31 18.58 -31.37
N LYS A 497 9.73 17.34 -31.11
CA LYS A 497 10.75 16.63 -31.92
C LYS A 497 10.16 15.83 -33.09
N GLY A 498 8.87 15.54 -33.09
CA GLY A 498 8.23 14.68 -34.09
C GLY A 498 8.62 13.19 -33.94
N LEU A 499 8.72 12.69 -32.71
CA LEU A 499 9.11 11.31 -32.41
C LEU A 499 7.88 10.40 -32.44
N GLY A 500 7.82 9.48 -33.41
CA GLY A 500 6.69 8.55 -33.60
C GLY A 500 5.40 9.20 -34.09
N ILE A 501 5.39 10.52 -34.26
CA ILE A 501 4.24 11.31 -34.70
C ILE A 501 4.72 12.51 -35.52
N LYS A 502 3.81 13.13 -36.26
CA LYS A 502 4.12 14.38 -36.98
C LYS A 502 4.44 15.49 -35.98
N GLN A 503 5.53 16.21 -36.22
CA GLN A 503 5.92 17.38 -35.46
C GLN A 503 4.80 18.44 -35.46
N ASP A 504 4.42 18.90 -34.27
CA ASP A 504 3.42 19.95 -34.06
C ASP A 504 3.80 20.78 -32.83
N ILE A 505 4.38 21.94 -33.10
CA ILE A 505 4.93 22.79 -32.05
C ILE A 505 3.85 23.53 -31.26
N HIS A 506 2.70 23.84 -31.87
CA HIS A 506 1.60 24.48 -31.16
C HIS A 506 1.01 23.52 -30.13
N LEU A 507 0.89 22.26 -30.52
CA LEU A 507 0.45 21.20 -29.62
C LEU A 507 1.51 20.91 -28.55
N ALA A 508 2.80 20.94 -28.90
CA ALA A 508 3.90 20.84 -27.92
C ALA A 508 3.79 21.92 -26.84
N LYS A 509 3.67 23.20 -27.23
CA LYS A 509 3.46 24.32 -26.29
C LYS A 509 2.25 24.08 -25.39
N ARG A 510 1.12 23.66 -25.98
CA ARG A 510 -0.11 23.39 -25.23
C ARG A 510 0.10 22.32 -24.17
N PHE A 511 0.78 21.23 -24.50
CA PHE A 511 1.09 20.17 -23.54
C PHE A 511 2.03 20.64 -22.43
N TYR A 512 3.02 21.48 -22.74
CA TYR A 512 3.86 22.10 -21.72
C TYR A 512 3.05 23.01 -20.79
N ASP A 513 2.20 23.87 -21.34
CA ASP A 513 1.31 24.74 -20.55
C ASP A 513 0.40 23.90 -19.63
N MET A 514 -0.21 22.83 -20.17
CA MET A 514 -1.02 21.88 -19.37
C MET A 514 -0.22 21.20 -18.25
N ALA A 515 1.04 20.82 -18.51
CA ALA A 515 1.89 20.20 -17.49
C ALA A 515 2.16 21.15 -16.31
N ALA A 516 2.42 22.43 -16.60
CA ALA A 516 2.65 23.45 -15.57
C ALA A 516 1.39 23.78 -14.75
N GLU A 517 0.20 23.67 -15.35
CA GLU A 517 -1.08 23.79 -14.64
C GLU A 517 -1.37 22.57 -13.76
N ALA A 518 -0.97 21.38 -14.22
CA ALA A 518 -1.25 20.12 -13.53
C ALA A 518 -0.42 19.90 -12.26
N SER A 519 0.83 20.39 -12.20
CA SER A 519 1.68 20.28 -11.01
C SER A 519 2.60 21.49 -10.81
N PRO A 520 2.75 22.00 -9.57
CA PRO A 520 3.70 23.06 -9.27
C PRO A 520 5.15 22.64 -9.57
N ASP A 521 5.48 21.36 -9.38
CA ASP A 521 6.83 20.83 -9.62
C ASP A 521 7.22 20.88 -11.11
N ALA A 522 6.22 20.88 -12.00
CA ALA A 522 6.42 20.95 -13.45
C ALA A 522 6.68 22.37 -13.96
N GLN A 523 6.42 23.42 -13.16
CA GLN A 523 6.52 24.82 -13.63
C GLN A 523 7.93 25.20 -14.09
N VAL A 524 8.95 24.82 -13.32
CA VAL A 524 10.35 25.15 -13.66
C VAL A 524 10.80 24.38 -14.92
N PRO A 525 10.64 23.04 -15.03
CA PRO A 525 10.93 22.31 -16.26
C PRO A 525 10.21 22.87 -17.49
N VAL A 526 8.91 23.18 -17.36
CA VAL A 526 8.10 23.76 -18.45
C VAL A 526 8.61 25.14 -18.86
N PHE A 527 8.92 26.02 -17.90
CA PHE A 527 9.45 27.34 -18.20
C PHE A 527 10.73 27.25 -19.03
N LEU A 528 11.65 26.38 -18.63
CA LEU A 528 12.89 26.15 -19.37
C LEU A 528 12.57 25.64 -20.79
N ALA A 529 11.67 24.67 -20.94
CA ALA A 529 11.31 24.08 -22.23
C ALA A 529 10.68 25.13 -23.16
N LEU A 530 9.81 26.00 -22.64
CA LEU A 530 9.22 27.10 -23.39
C LEU A 530 10.24 28.18 -23.77
N CYS A 531 11.22 28.48 -22.90
CA CYS A 531 12.33 29.39 -23.24
C CYS A 531 13.18 28.82 -24.37
N LYS A 532 13.55 27.54 -24.29
CA LYS A 532 14.24 26.82 -25.37
C LYS A 532 13.45 26.92 -26.66
N LEU A 533 12.15 26.60 -26.62
CA LEU A 533 11.28 26.64 -27.79
C LEU A 533 11.25 28.05 -28.42
N GLY A 534 11.18 29.09 -27.59
CA GLY A 534 11.26 30.48 -28.03
C GLY A 534 12.59 30.84 -28.71
N ILE A 535 13.73 30.35 -28.18
CA ILE A 535 15.05 30.53 -28.80
C ILE A 535 15.12 29.83 -30.15
N VAL A 536 14.65 28.59 -30.25
CA VAL A 536 14.63 27.83 -31.51
C VAL A 536 13.81 28.57 -32.56
N TYR A 537 12.63 29.06 -32.20
CA TYR A 537 11.80 29.88 -33.10
C TYR A 537 12.47 31.18 -33.52
N PHE A 538 13.11 31.86 -32.58
CA PHE A 538 13.83 33.10 -32.87
C PHE A 538 14.98 32.87 -33.86
N LEU A 539 15.74 31.78 -33.70
CA LEU A 539 16.79 31.38 -34.63
C LEU A 539 16.22 31.02 -36.01
N GLN A 540 15.11 30.29 -36.05
CA GLN A 540 14.43 29.96 -37.31
C GLN A 540 13.90 31.20 -38.03
N TYR A 541 13.32 32.15 -37.28
CA TYR A 541 12.86 33.43 -37.82
C TYR A 541 14.01 34.25 -38.41
N ILE A 542 15.16 34.34 -37.72
CA ILE A 542 16.35 35.01 -38.25
C ILE A 542 16.84 34.34 -39.54
N ARG A 543 16.81 33.01 -39.60
CA ARG A 543 17.19 32.23 -40.79
C ARG A 543 16.27 32.54 -41.97
N GLU A 544 14.96 32.63 -41.75
CA GLU A 544 13.97 32.95 -42.78
C GLU A 544 14.00 34.44 -43.19
N ALA A 545 14.40 35.34 -42.28
CA ALA A 545 14.45 36.80 -42.51
C ALA A 545 15.67 37.29 -43.33
N ASN A 546 16.58 36.41 -43.73
CA ASN A 546 17.67 36.66 -44.70
C ASN A 546 18.56 37.89 -44.40
N ILE A 547 19.46 37.76 -43.42
CA ILE A 547 20.60 38.67 -43.23
C ILE A 547 21.88 37.95 -43.71
N ARG A 548 22.23 38.16 -44.98
CA ARG A 548 23.53 37.87 -45.66
C ARG A 548 24.32 36.64 -45.17
N ASP A 549 24.28 35.56 -45.96
CA ASP A 549 25.40 34.66 -46.37
C ASP A 549 26.56 34.33 -45.39
N VAL A 550 26.37 34.37 -44.07
CA VAL A 550 27.43 34.00 -43.11
C VAL A 550 27.08 32.78 -42.25
N PHE A 551 25.81 32.36 -42.18
CA PHE A 551 25.36 31.22 -41.37
C PHE A 551 24.52 30.19 -42.14
N THR A 552 24.96 29.83 -43.35
CA THR A 552 24.36 28.70 -44.08
C THR A 552 24.96 27.37 -43.59
N GLN A 553 24.07 26.47 -43.15
CA GLN A 553 24.33 25.05 -42.81
C GLN A 553 24.95 24.74 -41.43
N VAL A 554 24.42 25.32 -40.35
CA VAL A 554 24.63 24.73 -39.02
C VAL A 554 23.34 24.02 -38.61
N ASP A 555 23.29 22.72 -38.87
CA ASP A 555 22.33 21.85 -38.20
C ASP A 555 22.86 21.62 -36.77
N MET A 556 22.13 22.12 -35.77
CA MET A 556 22.60 22.06 -34.38
C MET A 556 22.75 20.60 -33.91
N ASP A 557 21.94 19.70 -34.48
CA ASP A 557 22.04 18.26 -34.21
C ASP A 557 23.34 17.66 -34.77
N GLN A 558 23.87 18.19 -35.88
CA GLN A 558 25.19 17.81 -36.40
C GLN A 558 26.35 18.52 -35.69
N LEU A 559 26.16 19.77 -35.28
CA LEU A 559 27.25 20.59 -34.71
C LEU A 559 27.51 20.24 -33.24
N LEU A 560 26.45 20.06 -32.46
CA LEU A 560 26.50 19.96 -31.00
C LEU A 560 25.93 18.62 -30.50
N GLY A 561 25.50 17.76 -31.43
CA GLY A 561 24.88 16.48 -31.16
C GLY A 561 23.35 16.59 -31.01
N PRO A 562 22.64 15.44 -31.07
CA PRO A 562 21.17 15.39 -31.06
C PRO A 562 20.53 15.86 -29.73
N GLU A 563 21.33 15.91 -28.66
CA GLU A 563 20.93 16.31 -27.30
C GLU A 563 21.34 17.77 -26.99
N TRP A 564 21.57 18.61 -28.01
CA TRP A 564 22.06 19.98 -27.81
C TRP A 564 21.13 20.82 -26.91
N ASP A 565 19.84 20.51 -26.97
CA ASP A 565 18.82 21.14 -26.18
C ASP A 565 18.97 20.95 -24.68
N LEU A 566 19.49 19.81 -24.21
CA LEU A 566 19.81 19.62 -22.79
C LEU A 566 20.88 20.60 -22.32
N TYR A 567 21.91 20.86 -23.12
CA TYR A 567 22.93 21.86 -22.78
C TYR A 567 22.35 23.28 -22.74
N LEU A 568 21.47 23.63 -23.67
CA LEU A 568 20.81 24.94 -23.66
C LEU A 568 19.94 25.11 -22.39
N MET A 569 19.15 24.09 -22.06
CA MET A 569 18.28 24.08 -20.87
C MET A 569 19.08 24.23 -19.58
N THR A 570 20.22 23.54 -19.45
CA THR A 570 21.09 23.65 -18.27
C THR A 570 21.73 25.03 -18.16
N ILE A 571 22.13 25.66 -19.27
CA ILE A 571 22.63 27.04 -19.26
C ILE A 571 21.55 28.02 -18.78
N ILE A 572 20.32 27.89 -19.29
CA ILE A 572 19.18 28.72 -18.85
C ILE A 572 18.90 28.50 -17.37
N ALA A 573 18.93 27.25 -16.89
CA ALA A 573 18.72 26.92 -15.49
C ALA A 573 19.79 27.54 -14.57
N LEU A 574 21.07 27.50 -14.97
CA LEU A 574 22.16 28.14 -14.23
C LEU A 574 21.99 29.67 -14.19
N LEU A 575 21.60 30.30 -15.31
CA LEU A 575 21.29 31.72 -15.35
C LEU A 575 20.11 32.07 -14.43
N LEU A 576 19.04 31.28 -14.45
CA LEU A 576 17.90 31.47 -13.55
C LEU A 576 18.32 31.32 -12.07
N GLY A 577 19.10 30.29 -11.76
CA GLY A 577 19.62 30.04 -10.41
C GLY A 577 20.50 31.19 -9.90
N THR A 578 21.39 31.72 -10.75
CA THR A 578 22.23 32.89 -10.39
C THR A 578 21.40 34.15 -10.17
N VAL A 579 20.35 34.39 -10.97
CA VAL A 579 19.41 35.50 -10.78
C VAL A 579 18.63 35.35 -9.47
N ILE A 580 18.11 34.17 -9.17
CA ILE A 580 17.40 33.90 -7.90
C ILE A 580 18.34 34.09 -6.72
N ALA A 581 19.55 33.54 -6.78
CA ALA A 581 20.56 33.70 -5.72
C ALA A 581 20.93 35.17 -5.52
N TYR A 582 21.11 35.93 -6.60
CA TYR A 582 21.37 37.37 -6.54
C TYR A 582 20.19 38.14 -5.90
N ARG A 583 18.95 37.78 -6.25
CA ARG A 583 17.73 38.41 -5.73
C ARG A 583 17.47 38.07 -4.26
N GLN A 584 17.75 36.83 -3.84
CA GLN A 584 17.70 36.42 -2.44
C GLN A 584 18.75 37.16 -1.59
N ARG A 585 19.95 37.36 -2.16
CA ARG A 585 21.02 38.15 -1.52
C ARG A 585 20.59 39.60 -1.29
N GLN A 586 20.00 40.24 -2.30
CA GLN A 586 19.45 41.61 -2.17
C GLN A 586 18.34 41.72 -1.11
N HIS A 587 17.53 40.68 -0.92
CA HIS A 587 16.51 40.66 0.13
C HIS A 587 17.08 40.51 1.55
N GLN A 588 18.24 39.88 1.72
CA GLN A 588 18.95 39.80 3.01
C GLN A 588 19.64 41.11 3.39
N ASP A 589 19.97 41.97 2.42
CA ASP A 589 20.60 43.28 2.64
C ASP A 589 19.61 44.43 2.95
N MET A 590 18.30 44.14 3.06
CA MET A 590 17.29 45.13 3.50
C MET A 590 17.20 45.18 5.05
N PRO A 591 17.35 46.35 5.69
CA PRO A 591 17.26 46.45 7.15
C PRO A 591 15.84 46.11 7.64
N GLY A 592 15.74 45.21 8.62
CA GLY A 592 14.47 44.77 9.21
C GLY A 592 13.66 45.93 9.85
N PRO A 593 12.34 45.72 10.08
CA PRO A 593 11.48 46.78 10.63
C PRO A 593 11.97 47.23 12.01
N ARG A 594 12.01 48.55 12.22
CA ARG A 594 12.54 49.16 13.46
C ARG A 594 11.78 48.65 14.70
N PRO A 595 12.48 48.29 15.79
CA PRO A 595 11.83 47.89 17.03
C PRO A 595 11.04 49.07 17.63
N PRO A 596 9.93 48.81 18.35
CA PRO A 596 9.19 49.87 19.03
C PRO A 596 10.09 50.53 20.09
N GLY A 597 10.07 51.86 20.13
CA GLY A 597 10.94 52.66 21.01
C GLY A 597 10.72 52.37 22.50
N PRO A 598 11.75 52.65 23.33
CA PRO A 598 11.75 52.30 24.75
C PRO A 598 10.67 53.08 25.53
N ARG A 599 9.97 52.38 26.45
CA ARG A 599 9.01 52.99 27.38
C ARG A 599 9.76 53.90 28.38
N PRO A 600 9.19 55.06 28.75
CA PRO A 600 9.81 55.95 29.73
C PRO A 600 9.90 55.29 31.12
N ALA A 601 10.99 55.58 31.83
CA ALA A 601 11.36 54.98 33.11
C ALA A 601 10.35 55.27 34.22
N ALA A 602 10.09 54.26 35.06
CA ALA A 602 9.23 54.37 36.23
C ALA A 602 9.87 55.28 37.32
N PRO A 603 9.08 56.12 38.01
CA PRO A 603 9.58 56.98 39.08
C PRO A 603 10.06 56.16 40.29
N PRO A 604 11.06 56.68 41.05
CA PRO A 604 11.71 55.95 42.14
C PRO A 604 10.76 55.62 43.30
N GLN A 605 10.91 54.39 43.83
CA GLN A 605 10.15 53.85 44.95
C GLN A 605 10.40 54.63 46.24
N GLU A 606 9.32 55.12 46.88
CA GLU A 606 9.33 55.64 48.25
C GLU A 606 9.68 54.55 49.26
N ALA A 607 10.47 54.90 50.27
CA ALA A 607 10.88 54.01 51.34
C ALA A 607 9.68 53.57 52.22
N PRO A 608 9.70 52.36 52.80
CA PRO A 608 8.58 51.85 53.59
C PRO A 608 8.46 52.59 54.93
N PRO A 609 7.25 52.97 55.38
CA PRO A 609 7.04 53.54 56.71
C PRO A 609 7.13 52.48 57.82
N GLU A 610 7.72 52.88 58.94
CA GLU A 610 7.86 52.11 60.18
C GLU A 610 6.51 51.62 60.72
N GLN A 611 6.45 50.35 61.13
CA GLN A 611 5.35 49.81 61.93
C GLN A 611 5.49 50.25 63.39
N GLN A 612 4.52 51.02 63.90
CA GLN A 612 4.29 51.15 65.33
C GLN A 612 3.21 50.16 65.82
N PRO A 613 3.29 49.67 67.08
CA PRO A 613 2.55 48.52 67.57
C PRO A 613 1.11 48.86 68.04
N PRO A 614 0.31 47.84 68.40
CA PRO A 614 -1.15 47.90 68.39
C PRO A 614 -1.76 48.59 69.61
N GLN A 615 -2.96 49.13 69.42
CA GLN A 615 -3.96 49.34 70.48
C GLN A 615 -5.28 48.71 70.07
#